data_AF-A0A836FWT7-F1
#
_entry.id   AF-A0A836FWT7-F1
#
_cell.length_a   1.000
_cell.length_b   1.000
_cell.length_c   1.000
_cell.angle_alpha   90.00
_cell.angle_beta   90.00
_cell.angle_gamma   90.00
#
_symmetry.space_group_name_H-M   'P 1'
#
loop_
_entity.id
_entity.type
_entity.pdbx_description
1 polymer ?
#
loop_
_entity_poly.entity_id
_entity_poly.type
_entity_poly.pdbx_seq_one_letter_code
_entity_poly.pdbx_strand_id
1 'polypeptide(L)'
;KRSSKWISTSIPRTKWFTSTSNQLSSADYHTQSILNKVLFSQTTELIPSNAVVIEIAPDDVLHYILTSSLPLNVTNLVLTRQTDKNINTILQGIGKLYNCGLQPQVANLYPPVEFPVSRGTPMISPSIR
;
A
#
# COMPACT_ATOMS: atom_id res chain seq x y z
N LYS A 1 -3.64 -19.07 -8.33
CA LYS A 1 -4.41 -18.23 -9.28
C LYS A 1 -4.37 -16.79 -8.79
N ARG A 2 -4.14 -15.80 -9.66
CA ARG A 2 -4.16 -14.38 -9.29
C ARG A 2 -5.61 -13.99 -8.97
N SER A 3 -5.82 -13.20 -7.92
CA SER A 3 -7.14 -12.71 -7.54
C SER A 3 -7.54 -11.50 -8.40
N SER A 4 -8.83 -11.14 -8.41
CA SER A 4 -9.30 -9.91 -9.07
C SER A 4 -8.74 -8.63 -8.46
N LYS A 5 -8.21 -8.69 -7.23
CA LYS A 5 -7.52 -7.57 -6.57
C LYS A 5 -6.14 -7.29 -7.18
N TRP A 6 -5.53 -8.28 -7.83
CA TRP A 6 -4.22 -8.13 -8.47
C TRP A 6 -4.37 -7.75 -9.94
N ILE A 7 -4.27 -6.45 -10.20
CA ILE A 7 -4.30 -5.88 -11.54
C ILE A 7 -2.92 -6.06 -12.21
N SER A 8 -2.90 -6.63 -13.42
CA SER A 8 -1.65 -6.84 -14.17
C SER A 8 -1.28 -5.59 -14.97
N THR A 9 -0.02 -5.18 -14.86
CA THR A 9 0.58 -4.10 -15.66
C THR A 9 1.37 -4.62 -16.86
N SER A 10 1.58 -5.93 -17.00
CA SER A 10 2.35 -6.53 -18.11
C SER A 10 1.47 -7.12 -19.22
N ILE A 11 0.17 -7.21 -18.97
CA ILE A 11 -0.83 -7.78 -19.90
C ILE A 11 -1.90 -6.72 -20.16
N PRO A 12 -2.28 -6.45 -21.43
CA PRO A 12 -3.40 -5.58 -21.75
C PRO A 12 -4.70 -6.07 -21.11
N ARG A 13 -5.53 -5.16 -20.62
CA ARG A 13 -6.81 -5.48 -19.94
C ARG A 13 -7.70 -6.45 -20.71
N THR A 14 -7.76 -6.31 -22.03
CA THR A 14 -8.53 -7.18 -22.94
C THR A 14 -8.07 -8.65 -22.92
N LYS A 15 -6.85 -8.91 -22.45
CA LYS A 15 -6.22 -10.24 -22.43
C LYS A 15 -6.10 -10.85 -21.03
N TRP A 16 -6.57 -10.20 -19.95
CA TRP A 16 -6.38 -10.74 -18.59
C TRP A 16 -6.99 -12.13 -18.37
N PHE A 17 -8.09 -12.43 -19.06
CA PHE A 17 -8.84 -13.67 -18.87
C PHE A 17 -8.74 -14.64 -20.06
N THR A 18 -7.95 -14.32 -21.09
CA THR A 18 -7.92 -15.09 -22.35
C THR A 18 -7.17 -16.41 -22.24
N SER A 19 -6.29 -16.58 -21.26
CA SER A 19 -5.54 -17.81 -21.04
C SER A 19 -5.36 -18.11 -19.56
N THR A 20 -5.13 -19.39 -19.24
CA THR A 20 -4.81 -19.83 -17.87
C THR A 20 -3.49 -19.21 -17.40
N SER A 21 -2.48 -19.09 -18.28
CA SER A 21 -1.19 -18.44 -17.95
C SER A 21 -1.36 -17.00 -17.50
N ASN A 22 -2.27 -16.24 -18.12
CA ASN A 22 -2.55 -14.85 -17.73
C ASN A 22 -3.24 -14.77 -16.37
N GLN A 23 -3.97 -15.81 -15.95
CA GLN A 23 -4.69 -15.85 -14.67
C GLN A 23 -3.86 -16.42 -13.52
N LEU A 24 -2.66 -16.94 -13.79
CA LEU A 24 -1.76 -17.50 -12.79
C LEU A 24 -0.54 -16.60 -12.59
N SER A 25 0.12 -16.74 -11.44
CA SER A 25 1.47 -16.20 -11.23
C SER A 25 2.46 -17.28 -11.66
N SER A 26 2.48 -17.60 -12.96
CA SER A 26 3.33 -18.66 -13.52
C SER A 26 4.68 -18.12 -13.97
N ALA A 27 5.63 -19.01 -14.26
CA ALA A 27 6.90 -18.65 -14.89
C ALA A 27 6.67 -17.83 -16.18
N ASP A 28 5.75 -18.27 -17.04
CA ASP A 28 5.41 -17.54 -18.27
C ASP A 28 4.91 -16.11 -18.01
N TYR A 29 4.07 -15.92 -16.98
CA TYR A 29 3.58 -14.60 -16.59
C TYR A 29 4.73 -13.70 -16.15
N HIS A 30 5.66 -14.21 -15.34
CA HIS A 30 6.83 -13.45 -14.88
C HIS A 30 7.79 -13.14 -16.04
N THR A 31 8.03 -14.08 -16.96
CA THR A 31 8.80 -13.83 -18.19
C THR A 31 8.16 -12.72 -19.02
N GLN A 32 6.85 -12.76 -19.24
CA GLN A 32 6.12 -11.69 -19.92
C GLN A 32 6.20 -10.37 -19.15
N SER A 33 6.19 -10.39 -17.82
CA SER A 33 6.31 -9.18 -17.01
C SER A 33 7.66 -8.48 -17.15
N ILE A 34 8.71 -9.22 -17.47
CA ILE A 34 10.05 -8.69 -17.71
C ILE A 34 10.18 -8.19 -19.16
N LEU A 35 9.66 -8.96 -20.12
CA LEU A 35 9.83 -8.68 -21.55
C LEU A 35 8.86 -7.61 -22.08
N ASN A 36 7.67 -7.50 -21.51
CA ASN A 36 6.65 -6.58 -21.99
C ASN A 36 6.80 -5.19 -21.37
N LYS A 37 6.34 -4.17 -22.10
CA LYS A 37 6.19 -2.81 -21.59
C LYS A 37 5.22 -2.78 -20.40
N VAL A 38 5.59 -2.04 -19.36
CA VAL A 38 4.71 -1.75 -18.22
C VAL A 38 3.59 -0.80 -18.65
N LEU A 39 2.36 -1.28 -18.51
CA LEU A 39 1.11 -0.56 -18.80
C LEU A 39 0.57 0.07 -17.51
N PHE A 40 1.23 1.11 -17.03
CA PHE A 40 0.87 1.75 -15.75
C PHE A 40 -0.44 2.55 -15.84
N SER A 41 -0.62 3.33 -16.91
CA SER A 41 -1.79 4.21 -17.10
C SER A 41 -3.13 3.46 -17.10
N GLN A 42 -3.22 2.26 -17.71
CA GLN A 42 -4.45 1.47 -17.65
C GLN A 42 -4.82 1.04 -16.22
N THR A 43 -3.84 0.99 -15.31
CA THR A 43 -4.07 0.60 -13.92
C THR A 43 -4.44 1.76 -13.04
N THR A 44 -3.89 2.96 -13.29
CA THR A 44 -4.25 4.16 -12.54
C THR A 44 -5.70 4.58 -12.79
N GLU A 45 -6.22 4.36 -14.00
CA GLU A 45 -7.63 4.59 -14.34
C GLU A 45 -8.63 3.70 -13.57
N LEU A 46 -8.16 2.57 -13.01
CA LEU A 46 -9.00 1.65 -12.25
C LEU A 46 -9.04 1.98 -10.75
N ILE A 47 -8.23 2.94 -10.30
CA ILE A 47 -8.15 3.31 -8.89
C ILE A 47 -9.37 4.18 -8.54
N PRO A 48 -10.19 3.79 -7.55
CA PRO A 48 -11.33 4.59 -7.11
C PRO A 48 -10.90 5.98 -6.61
N SER A 49 -11.73 6.99 -6.82
CA SER A 49 -11.42 8.37 -6.46
C SER A 49 -11.27 8.61 -4.95
N ASN A 50 -11.78 7.71 -4.11
CA ASN A 50 -11.67 7.75 -2.65
C ASN A 50 -10.65 6.74 -2.10
N ALA A 51 -9.76 6.23 -2.95
CA ALA A 51 -8.75 5.28 -2.54
C ALA A 51 -7.65 5.92 -1.67
N VAL A 52 -7.04 5.09 -0.83
CA VAL A 52 -5.73 5.37 -0.23
C VAL A 52 -4.71 4.48 -0.95
N VAL A 53 -3.76 5.11 -1.62
CA VAL A 53 -2.68 4.44 -2.36
C VAL A 53 -1.44 4.44 -1.49
N ILE A 54 -0.81 3.27 -1.34
CA ILE A 54 0.40 3.09 -0.56
C ILE A 54 1.49 2.60 -1.50
N GLU A 55 2.59 3.34 -1.59
CA GLU A 55 3.77 2.91 -2.32
C GLU A 55 4.60 1.95 -1.45
N ILE A 56 4.87 0.75 -1.98
CA ILE A 56 5.72 -0.26 -1.33
C ILE A 56 7.01 -0.35 -2.15
N ALA A 57 7.99 0.48 -1.77
CA ALA A 57 9.28 0.59 -2.44
C ALA A 57 10.34 1.03 -1.41
N PRO A 58 11.65 0.89 -1.67
CA PRO A 58 12.68 1.40 -0.75
C PRO A 58 12.78 2.94 -0.73
N ASP A 59 12.16 3.64 -1.69
CA ASP A 59 12.16 5.09 -1.85
C ASP A 59 10.88 5.57 -2.55
N ASP A 60 10.67 6.89 -2.68
CA ASP A 60 9.41 7.48 -3.19
C ASP A 60 9.36 7.72 -4.70
N VAL A 61 9.88 6.77 -5.47
CA VAL A 61 10.10 6.89 -6.92
C VAL A 61 8.81 7.13 -7.71
N LEU A 62 7.71 6.44 -7.34
CA LEU A 62 6.44 6.58 -8.05
C LEU A 62 5.57 7.70 -7.49
N HIS A 63 5.94 8.30 -6.36
CA HIS A 63 5.12 9.29 -5.68
C HIS A 63 4.72 10.45 -6.60
N TYR A 64 5.68 11.02 -7.33
CA TYR A 64 5.42 12.12 -8.27
C TYR A 64 4.48 11.72 -9.42
N ILE A 65 4.73 10.55 -10.01
CA ILE A 65 3.93 10.04 -11.15
C ILE A 65 2.50 9.75 -10.70
N LEU A 66 2.34 9.10 -9.54
CA LEU A 66 1.04 8.81 -8.94
C LEU A 66 0.28 10.10 -8.62
N THR A 67 0.94 11.10 -8.03
CA THR A 67 0.30 12.37 -7.66
C THR A 67 -0.24 13.12 -8.89
N SER A 68 0.41 12.98 -10.04
CA SER A 68 -0.04 13.58 -11.31
C SER A 68 -1.09 12.74 -12.06
N SER A 69 -1.14 11.43 -11.81
CA SER A 69 -1.98 10.49 -12.58
C SER A 69 -3.25 10.05 -11.85
N LEU A 70 -3.33 10.28 -10.54
CA LEU A 70 -4.46 9.88 -9.69
C LEU A 70 -5.51 11.00 -9.59
N PRO A 71 -6.79 10.66 -9.33
CA PRO A 71 -7.81 11.65 -9.02
C PRO A 71 -7.47 12.49 -7.79
N LEU A 72 -7.90 13.76 -7.74
CA LEU A 72 -7.59 14.72 -6.68
C LEU A 72 -7.97 14.26 -5.26
N ASN A 73 -8.98 13.41 -5.12
CA ASN A 73 -9.47 12.93 -3.83
C ASN A 73 -8.72 11.68 -3.31
N VAL A 74 -7.79 11.13 -4.10
CA VAL A 74 -7.00 9.96 -3.70
C VAL A 74 -5.87 10.40 -2.78
N THR A 75 -5.74 9.73 -1.63
CA THR A 75 -4.61 9.96 -0.74
C THR A 75 -3.44 9.08 -1.17
N ASN A 76 -2.34 9.68 -1.61
CA ASN A 76 -1.11 8.98 -1.97
C ASN A 76 -0.09 9.02 -0.81
N LEU A 77 0.26 7.86 -0.27
CA LEU A 77 1.14 7.72 0.91
C LEU A 77 2.44 6.99 0.56
N VAL A 78 3.53 7.62 0.99
CA VAL A 78 4.88 7.06 0.97
C VAL A 78 5.20 6.56 2.38
N LEU A 79 5.71 5.34 2.49
CA LEU A 79 6.11 4.76 3.78
C LEU A 79 7.63 4.78 4.01
N THR A 80 8.42 5.01 2.98
CA THR A 80 9.87 4.76 2.98
C THR A 80 10.56 5.79 2.10
N ARG A 81 11.70 6.30 2.58
CA ARG A 81 12.59 7.18 1.82
C ARG A 81 14.01 6.74 2.07
N GLN A 82 14.79 6.53 1.01
CA GLN A 82 16.16 6.01 1.13
C GLN A 82 17.06 6.95 1.96
N THR A 83 16.79 8.25 1.88
CA THR A 83 17.54 9.28 2.63
C THR A 83 17.26 9.25 4.13
N ASP A 84 16.16 8.62 4.56
CA ASP A 84 15.73 8.58 5.95
C ASP A 84 15.98 7.17 6.53
N LYS A 85 17.05 7.03 7.30
CA LYS A 85 17.42 5.76 7.96
C LYS A 85 16.54 5.46 9.19
N ASN A 86 15.58 6.33 9.51
CA ASN A 86 14.74 6.22 10.69
C ASN A 86 13.35 5.63 10.36
N ILE A 87 12.76 4.93 11.32
CA ILE A 87 11.40 4.41 11.26
C ILE A 87 10.32 5.49 11.29
N ASN A 88 10.70 6.75 11.54
CA ASN A 88 9.80 7.91 11.61
C ASN A 88 8.89 8.02 10.38
N THR A 89 9.43 7.85 9.17
CA THR A 89 8.64 7.96 7.94
C THR A 89 7.52 6.89 7.89
N ILE A 90 7.82 5.65 8.29
CA ILE A 90 6.82 4.57 8.37
C ILE A 90 5.77 4.89 9.43
N LEU A 91 6.18 5.29 10.65
CA LEU A 91 5.26 5.59 11.75
C LEU A 91 4.34 6.77 11.42
N GLN A 92 4.86 7.82 10.77
CA GLN A 92 4.07 8.93 10.25
C GLN A 92 3.08 8.46 9.17
N GLY A 93 3.51 7.58 8.27
CA GLY A 93 2.65 6.94 7.27
C GLY A 93 1.48 6.20 7.92
N ILE A 94 1.75 5.43 8.98
CA ILE A 94 0.71 4.72 9.75
C ILE A 94 -0.26 5.70 10.42
N GLY A 95 0.24 6.79 11.01
CA GLY A 95 -0.61 7.85 11.55
C GLY A 95 -1.50 8.49 10.48
N LYS A 96 -0.97 8.72 9.27
CA LYS A 96 -1.77 9.22 8.13
C LYS A 96 -2.84 8.21 7.70
N LEU A 97 -2.53 6.91 7.67
CA LEU A 97 -3.52 5.86 7.40
C LEU A 97 -4.66 5.91 8.42
N TYR A 98 -4.35 6.08 9.71
CA TYR A 98 -5.37 6.26 10.75
C TYR A 98 -6.24 7.50 10.50
N ASN A 99 -5.63 8.63 10.15
CA ASN A 99 -6.36 9.87 9.83
C ASN A 99 -7.25 9.74 8.58
N CYS A 100 -6.92 8.85 7.64
CA CYS A 100 -7.79 8.51 6.51
C CYS A 100 -9.00 7.63 6.89
N GLY A 101 -9.16 7.27 8.17
CA GLY A 101 -10.24 6.42 8.67
C GLY A 101 -9.93 4.92 8.65
N LEU A 102 -8.67 4.53 8.36
CA LEU A 102 -8.24 3.14 8.48
C LEU A 102 -7.88 2.81 9.93
N GLN A 103 -7.81 1.51 10.26
CA GLN A 103 -7.55 1.05 11.64
C GLN A 103 -6.30 0.14 11.70
N PRO A 104 -5.09 0.69 11.49
CA PRO A 104 -3.87 -0.10 11.57
C PRO A 104 -3.68 -0.67 12.99
N GLN A 105 -3.35 -1.96 13.08
CA GLN A 105 -3.09 -2.65 14.35
C GLN A 105 -1.65 -2.43 14.81
N VAL A 106 -1.34 -1.21 15.27
CA VAL A 106 0.03 -0.77 15.61
C VAL A 106 0.70 -1.65 16.67
N ALA A 107 -0.09 -2.27 17.55
CA ALA A 107 0.40 -3.21 18.56
C ALA A 107 1.16 -4.42 17.97
N ASN A 108 0.91 -4.78 16.71
CA ASN A 108 1.59 -5.89 16.04
C ASN A 108 3.03 -5.54 15.59
N LEU A 109 3.46 -4.28 15.73
CA LEU A 109 4.78 -3.82 15.28
C LEU A 109 5.86 -3.97 16.35
N TYR A 110 5.48 -4.25 17.59
CA TYR A 110 6.39 -4.41 18.72
C TYR A 110 5.97 -5.62 19.57
N PRO A 111 6.85 -6.12 20.45
CA PRO A 111 6.52 -7.27 21.28
C PRO A 111 5.22 -7.08 22.06
N PRO A 112 4.42 -8.14 22.25
CA PRO A 112 3.20 -8.06 23.04
C PRO A 112 3.47 -7.50 24.44
N VAL A 113 2.57 -6.63 24.91
CA VAL A 113 2.61 -6.10 26.27
C VAL A 113 2.04 -7.15 27.23
N GLU A 114 2.74 -7.39 28.33
CA GLU A 114 2.24 -8.28 29.39
C GLU A 114 1.18 -7.58 30.23
N PHE A 115 0.13 -8.32 30.56
CA PHE A 115 -0.95 -7.86 31.42
C PHE A 115 -1.04 -8.74 32.69
N PRO A 116 -1.44 -8.18 33.85
CA PRO A 116 -1.93 -6.82 34.06
C PRO A 116 -0.81 -5.77 33.98
N VAL A 117 -1.19 -4.51 33.73
CA VAL A 117 -0.23 -3.39 33.71
C VAL A 117 0.33 -3.10 35.11
N SER A 118 1.51 -2.51 35.17
CA SER A 118 2.19 -2.15 36.43
C SER A 118 1.38 -1.15 37.28
N ARG A 119 1.56 -1.22 38.60
CA ARG A 119 1.02 -0.21 39.52
C ARG A 119 1.56 1.17 39.15
N GLY A 120 0.67 2.16 39.05
CA GLY A 120 1.03 3.54 38.71
C GLY A 120 0.92 3.89 37.23
N THR A 121 0.54 2.95 36.35
CA THR A 121 0.17 3.28 34.96
C THR A 121 -0.92 4.37 34.94
N PRO A 122 -0.76 5.46 34.16
CA PRO A 122 -1.70 6.57 34.14
C PRO A 122 -3.13 6.14 33.80
N MET A 123 -4.12 6.79 34.45
CA MET A 123 -5.52 6.57 34.12
C MET A 123 -5.84 7.13 32.73
N ILE A 124 -6.65 6.39 31.97
CA ILE A 124 -7.14 6.83 30.65
C ILE A 124 -8.37 7.74 30.80
N SER A 125 -9.23 7.50 31.80
CA SER A 125 -10.48 8.24 31.97
C SER A 125 -10.34 9.77 32.00
N PRO A 126 -9.30 10.38 32.61
CA PRO A 126 -9.16 11.84 32.61
C PRO A 126 -8.73 12.44 31.25
N SER A 127 -8.28 11.60 30.31
CA SER A 127 -7.81 12.02 28.98
C SER A 127 -8.92 12.06 27.94
N ILE A 128 -10.09 11.51 28.25
CA ILE A 128 -11.28 11.58 27.38
C ILE A 128 -11.94 12.94 27.61
N ARG A 129 -12.05 13.74 26.55
CA ARG A 129 -12.71 15.06 26.54
C ARG A 129 -13.97 15.01 25.70
#